data_AF-A0A6A3KWQ6-F1
#
_entry.id   AF-A0A6A3KWQ6-F1
#
_cell.length_a   1.000
_cell.length_b   1.000
_cell.length_c   1.000
_cell.angle_alpha   90.00
_cell.angle_beta   90.00
_cell.angle_gamma   90.00
#
_symmetry.space_group_name_H-M   'P 1'
#
loop_
_entity.id
_entity.type
_entity.pdbx_description
1 polymer ?
#
loop_
_entity_poly.entity_id
_entity_poly.type
_entity_poly.pdbx_seq_one_letter_code
_entity_poly.pdbx_strand_id
1 'polypeptide(L)'
;MGSNGAELFAGGLKFFGPVTKTLPESEAESRRRRASMGRPRVLRGAPPLLSLLLLLVLARVSLAENFADMTISSRMAQLIKTGIESPKLKLNGTLPIEVQYLLTEKDLAWRDLGGTLQRLVLWDQGYVVTSSNKTREIKVRCDLSMDEVVVSRDEFQELYYCPSTSCVDPVSADSVFRGTICADSQIKQVAKCAVLVSESEANAASVIVETSLIWGEEGNNTDIPVPTVRRHSLESFAITLQPPSISSGNCPQQLALVIPCTTIKPSANVSEWCTPRKTGVVSGLLQDLVDYRAAQAGGADTGTPGMLIAIWVVAATLAVVLCGIGVVYFRYLFRQRNRSSAKRDLIEKSALEHCVLTPEGFFFPTTNDSNGATGSMSSEFSDLEK
;
A
#
# COMPACT_ATOMS: atom_id res chain seq x y z
N MET A 1 -32.63 73.83 9.27
CA MET A 1 -33.30 72.90 10.20
C MET A 1 -32.41 71.66 10.25
N GLY A 2 -31.45 71.51 11.16
CA GLY A 2 -31.54 71.55 12.62
C GLY A 2 -32.17 70.23 13.09
N SER A 3 -31.64 69.41 13.99
CA SER A 3 -30.42 69.45 14.81
C SER A 3 -30.33 68.08 15.53
N ASN A 4 -29.12 67.62 15.83
CA ASN A 4 -28.66 66.95 17.08
C ASN A 4 -29.31 65.60 17.49
N GLY A 5 -28.62 64.67 18.14
CA GLY A 5 -27.31 64.73 18.80
C GLY A 5 -26.96 63.39 19.43
N ALA A 6 -25.65 63.20 19.64
CA ALA A 6 -25.06 62.15 20.45
C ALA A 6 -25.26 62.45 21.95
N GLU A 7 -25.25 61.41 22.80
CA GLU A 7 -24.69 61.51 24.15
C GLU A 7 -24.02 60.20 24.58
N LEU A 8 -22.99 60.41 25.39
CA LEU A 8 -21.95 59.55 25.92
C LEU A 8 -22.06 59.63 27.46
N PHE A 9 -21.17 58.90 28.16
CA PHE A 9 -20.88 58.89 29.62
C PHE A 9 -21.70 57.89 30.46
N ALA A 10 -21.18 57.22 31.51
CA ALA A 10 -19.82 56.97 32.02
C ALA A 10 -19.93 56.10 33.30
N GLY A 11 -18.82 55.46 33.69
CA GLY A 11 -18.54 54.99 35.07
C GLY A 11 -18.36 53.48 35.18
N GLY A 12 -17.28 52.91 35.72
CA GLY A 12 -16.15 53.50 36.43
C GLY A 12 -15.04 52.45 36.69
N LEU A 13 -13.83 52.96 36.89
CA LEU A 13 -12.59 52.27 37.26
C LEU A 13 -12.43 52.12 38.79
N LYS A 14 -11.75 51.03 39.22
CA LYS A 14 -10.70 50.95 40.28
C LYS A 14 -10.33 49.46 40.49
N PHE A 15 -9.16 48.95 40.09
CA PHE A 15 -7.79 49.01 40.68
C PHE A 15 -7.51 48.09 41.89
N PHE A 16 -6.23 47.65 41.98
CA PHE A 16 -5.55 46.65 42.84
C PHE A 16 -5.52 45.22 42.23
N GLY A 17 -4.38 44.58 41.93
CA GLY A 17 -2.95 44.85 42.06
C GLY A 17 -2.21 43.52 41.77
N PRO A 18 -0.96 43.52 41.28
CA PRO A 18 -0.26 42.31 40.84
C PRO A 18 0.50 41.65 42.00
N VAL A 19 0.53 40.32 42.05
CA VAL A 19 1.46 39.58 42.90
C VAL A 19 2.55 38.98 42.03
N THR A 20 3.72 39.56 42.20
CA THR A 20 5.04 39.07 41.83
C THR A 20 5.40 37.82 42.64
N LYS A 21 6.03 36.82 41.98
CA LYS A 21 7.15 36.08 42.57
C LYS A 21 8.16 35.73 41.49
N THR A 22 9.33 36.33 41.64
CA THR A 22 10.62 36.09 41.00
C THR A 22 11.27 34.79 41.49
N LEU A 23 11.93 34.08 40.57
CA LEU A 23 13.25 33.39 40.56
C LEU A 23 13.89 32.87 41.90
N PRO A 24 14.77 31.83 41.90
CA PRO A 24 15.95 31.82 41.03
C PRO A 24 16.46 30.47 40.45
N GLU A 25 17.32 30.71 39.47
CA GLU A 25 18.35 29.93 38.81
C GLU A 25 19.41 29.32 39.77
N SER A 26 20.07 28.25 39.30
CA SER A 26 21.28 27.52 39.77
C SER A 26 21.00 26.01 39.81
N GLU A 27 21.85 25.09 39.38
CA GLU A 27 23.26 25.11 39.03
C GLU A 27 23.54 23.81 38.26
N ALA A 28 24.48 23.88 37.33
CA ALA A 28 25.02 22.71 36.66
C ALA A 28 25.94 21.91 37.60
N GLU A 29 26.03 20.60 37.30
CA GLU A 29 27.29 19.83 37.28
C GLU A 29 27.72 18.99 38.51
N SER A 30 27.88 17.69 38.22
CA SER A 30 28.98 16.80 38.66
C SER A 30 28.84 15.90 39.90
N ARG A 31 28.77 14.60 39.57
CA ARG A 31 29.53 13.44 40.07
C ARG A 31 28.96 12.57 41.22
N ARG A 32 28.79 11.30 40.79
CA ARG A 32 29.12 10.04 41.49
C ARG A 32 28.27 9.73 42.71
N ARG A 33 27.38 8.74 42.54
CA ARG A 33 27.45 7.50 43.34
C ARG A 33 26.89 6.32 42.55
N ARG A 34 27.57 5.20 42.81
CA ARG A 34 27.59 3.93 42.10
C ARG A 34 26.69 2.98 42.90
N ALA A 35 25.68 2.39 42.29
CA ALA A 35 25.00 1.19 42.78
C ALA A 35 24.40 0.49 41.54
N SER A 36 25.06 -0.52 40.97
CA SER A 36 25.03 -1.91 41.43
C SER A 36 23.68 -2.60 41.14
N MET A 37 23.66 -3.24 39.96
CA MET A 37 23.30 -4.65 39.78
C MET A 37 21.81 -5.04 39.82
N GLY A 38 21.27 -5.27 38.62
CA GLY A 38 20.05 -6.02 38.36
C GLY A 38 19.89 -6.27 36.86
N ARG A 39 20.66 -7.21 36.30
CA ARG A 39 20.51 -7.67 34.90
C ARG A 39 19.19 -8.44 34.77
N PRO A 40 18.26 -8.08 33.87
CA PRO A 40 17.23 -9.01 33.45
C PRO A 40 17.88 -10.13 32.62
N ARG A 41 17.56 -11.38 32.97
CA ARG A 41 17.96 -12.57 32.22
C ARG A 41 17.39 -12.48 30.80
N VAL A 42 18.29 -12.29 29.83
CA VAL A 42 17.99 -12.48 28.41
C VAL A 42 17.70 -13.96 28.19
N LEU A 43 16.45 -14.30 27.87
CA LEU A 43 16.11 -15.59 27.28
C LEU A 43 16.82 -15.68 25.92
N ARG A 44 17.99 -16.32 25.89
CA ARG A 44 18.64 -16.77 24.65
C ARG A 44 18.01 -18.09 24.24
N GLY A 45 17.18 -18.06 23.20
CA GLY A 45 16.66 -19.29 22.60
C GLY A 45 15.41 -19.10 21.75
N ALA A 46 15.36 -18.10 20.89
CA ALA A 46 14.42 -18.10 19.76
C ALA A 46 15.21 -18.40 18.47
N PRO A 47 14.75 -19.33 17.61
CA PRO A 47 15.44 -19.63 16.36
C PRO A 47 15.46 -18.38 15.46
N PRO A 48 16.56 -18.14 14.71
CA PRO A 48 16.74 -16.93 13.90
C PRO A 48 15.63 -16.73 12.86
N LEU A 49 14.92 -17.80 12.49
CA LEU A 49 13.78 -17.76 11.58
C LEU A 49 12.60 -16.95 12.11
N LEU A 50 12.30 -17.02 13.42
CA LEU A 50 11.15 -16.32 14.00
C LEU A 50 11.40 -14.80 14.05
N SER A 51 12.65 -14.41 14.32
CA SER A 51 13.07 -13.00 14.32
C SER A 51 13.14 -12.43 12.90
N LEU A 52 13.52 -13.23 11.91
CA LEU A 52 13.52 -12.83 10.50
C LEU A 52 12.09 -12.70 9.95
N LEU A 53 11.19 -13.61 10.33
CA LEU A 53 9.75 -13.53 10.05
C LEU A 53 9.13 -12.31 10.73
N LEU A 54 9.47 -12.00 11.98
CA LEU A 54 9.01 -10.78 12.64
C LEU A 54 9.55 -9.52 11.97
N LEU A 55 10.81 -9.52 11.53
CA LEU A 55 11.40 -8.40 10.77
C LEU A 55 10.79 -8.26 9.37
N LEU A 56 10.41 -9.35 8.70
CA LEU A 56 9.68 -9.32 7.43
C LEU A 56 8.23 -8.85 7.60
N VAL A 57 7.59 -9.20 8.73
CA VAL A 57 6.24 -8.72 9.09
C VAL A 57 6.28 -7.26 9.56
N LEU A 58 7.33 -6.83 10.26
CA LEU A 58 7.55 -5.45 10.68
C LEU A 58 8.07 -4.54 9.55
N ALA A 59 8.82 -5.07 8.59
CA ALA A 59 9.15 -4.37 7.34
C ALA A 59 7.93 -4.24 6.40
N ARG A 60 6.88 -5.03 6.65
CA ARG A 60 5.53 -4.82 6.11
C ARG A 60 4.64 -3.98 7.02
N VAL A 61 5.21 -3.21 7.95
CA VAL A 61 4.56 -1.96 8.35
C VAL A 61 4.71 -1.04 7.15
N SER A 62 3.76 -1.16 6.22
CA SER A 62 3.63 -0.26 5.10
C SER A 62 3.67 1.15 5.66
N LEU A 63 4.74 1.91 5.37
CA LEU A 63 4.59 3.35 5.29
C LEU A 63 3.46 3.55 4.31
N ALA A 64 2.29 3.95 4.80
CA ALA A 64 1.16 4.25 3.94
C ALA A 64 1.65 5.34 2.99
N GLU A 65 1.74 4.99 1.72
CA GLU A 65 2.36 5.86 0.73
C GLU A 65 1.49 7.09 0.55
N ASN A 66 2.05 8.26 0.84
CA ASN A 66 1.34 9.51 0.65
C ASN A 66 1.27 9.79 -0.86
N PHE A 67 0.05 9.87 -1.39
CA PHE A 67 -0.18 10.10 -2.80
C PHE A 67 -0.49 11.55 -3.17
N ALA A 68 -0.39 12.50 -2.23
CA ALA A 68 -0.73 13.90 -2.47
C ALA A 68 0.04 14.53 -3.64
N ASP A 69 1.30 14.13 -3.85
CA ASP A 69 2.17 14.66 -4.91
C ASP A 69 2.09 13.85 -6.22
N MET A 70 1.22 12.84 -6.29
CA MET A 70 1.09 11.95 -7.44
C MET A 70 -0.09 12.34 -8.33
N THR A 71 0.08 12.24 -9.65
CA THR A 71 -1.05 12.42 -10.56
C THR A 71 -2.12 11.35 -10.34
N ILE A 72 -3.38 11.69 -10.62
CA ILE A 72 -4.52 10.81 -10.37
C ILE A 72 -4.36 9.48 -11.14
N SER A 73 -3.92 9.53 -12.41
CA SER A 73 -3.69 8.31 -13.19
C SER A 73 -2.55 7.46 -12.63
N SER A 74 -1.42 8.08 -12.25
CA SER A 74 -0.26 7.39 -11.68
C SER A 74 -0.60 6.70 -10.36
N ARG A 75 -1.36 7.38 -9.50
CA ARG A 75 -1.84 6.85 -8.22
C ARG A 75 -2.72 5.62 -8.45
N MET A 76 -3.70 5.70 -9.34
CA MET A 76 -4.53 4.55 -9.68
C MET A 76 -3.72 3.39 -10.27
N ALA A 77 -2.76 3.68 -11.15
CA ALA A 77 -1.89 2.66 -11.74
C ALA A 77 -1.02 1.94 -10.70
N GLN A 78 -0.50 2.66 -9.72
CA GLN A 78 0.25 2.08 -8.61
C GLN A 78 -0.64 1.21 -7.70
N LEU A 79 -1.86 1.67 -7.40
CA LEU A 79 -2.83 0.89 -6.65
C LEU A 79 -3.19 -0.42 -7.38
N ILE A 80 -3.38 -0.37 -8.70
CA ILE A 80 -3.63 -1.58 -9.52
C ILE A 80 -2.43 -2.53 -9.46
N LYS A 81 -1.20 -2.03 -9.62
CA LYS A 81 0.03 -2.86 -9.56
C LYS A 81 0.23 -3.52 -8.19
N THR A 82 -0.21 -2.87 -7.12
CA THR A 82 -0.15 -3.41 -5.75
C THR A 82 -1.35 -4.31 -5.39
N GLY A 83 -2.30 -4.47 -6.32
CA GLY A 83 -3.50 -5.29 -6.11
C GLY A 83 -4.58 -4.62 -5.24
N ILE A 84 -4.47 -3.31 -5.01
CA ILE A 84 -5.46 -2.53 -4.26
C ILE A 84 -6.57 -2.08 -5.22
N GLU A 85 -7.76 -2.65 -5.04
CA GLU A 85 -8.90 -2.46 -5.91
C GLU A 85 -10.08 -1.78 -5.20
N SER A 86 -10.70 -0.83 -5.90
CA SER A 86 -12.00 -0.29 -5.51
C SER A 86 -13.14 -1.21 -5.95
N PRO A 87 -14.33 -1.09 -5.33
CA PRO A 87 -15.54 -1.72 -5.85
C PRO A 87 -15.78 -1.33 -7.31
N LYS A 88 -16.18 -2.31 -8.13
CA LYS A 88 -16.55 -2.09 -9.53
C LYS A 88 -17.71 -1.09 -9.63
N LEU A 89 -17.63 -0.22 -10.64
CA LEU A 89 -18.63 0.81 -10.90
C LEU A 89 -19.92 0.18 -11.45
N LYS A 90 -21.04 0.50 -10.82
CA LYS A 90 -22.39 0.18 -11.29
C LYS A 90 -22.97 1.41 -11.97
N LEU A 91 -22.74 1.54 -13.28
CA LEU A 91 -23.20 2.69 -14.04
C LEU A 91 -24.71 2.60 -14.30
N ASN A 92 -25.42 3.71 -14.07
CA ASN A 92 -26.86 3.86 -14.33
C ASN A 92 -27.16 4.33 -15.77
N GLY A 93 -26.22 4.17 -16.68
CA GLY A 93 -26.30 4.60 -18.08
C GLY A 93 -25.38 3.74 -18.97
N THR A 94 -25.39 4.02 -20.27
CA THR A 94 -24.52 3.36 -21.24
C THR A 94 -23.07 3.80 -21.05
N LEU A 95 -22.14 2.87 -21.21
CA LEU A 95 -20.71 3.19 -21.22
C LEU A 95 -20.41 4.13 -22.41
N PRO A 96 -19.54 5.15 -22.25
CA PRO A 96 -19.12 6.00 -23.37
C PRO A 96 -18.59 5.17 -24.54
N ILE A 97 -18.89 5.59 -25.76
CA ILE A 97 -18.63 4.77 -26.95
C ILE A 97 -17.13 4.59 -27.20
N GLU A 98 -16.34 5.62 -26.89
CA GLU A 98 -14.88 5.65 -26.95
C GLU A 98 -14.27 4.62 -26.01
N VAL A 99 -14.84 4.48 -24.81
CA VAL A 99 -14.43 3.48 -23.83
C VAL A 99 -14.82 2.08 -24.31
N GLN A 100 -16.02 1.91 -24.87
CA GLN A 100 -16.46 0.62 -25.45
C GLN A 100 -15.52 0.18 -26.57
N TYR A 101 -15.18 1.07 -27.51
CA TYR A 101 -14.25 0.80 -28.59
C TYR A 101 -12.85 0.41 -28.08
N LEU A 102 -12.29 1.18 -27.14
CA LEU A 102 -10.98 0.90 -26.54
C LEU A 102 -10.90 -0.53 -25.96
N LEU A 103 -11.96 -0.94 -25.25
CA LEU A 103 -12.01 -2.27 -24.64
C LEU A 103 -12.24 -3.37 -25.68
N THR A 104 -13.09 -3.10 -26.68
CA THR A 104 -13.42 -4.07 -27.74
C THR A 104 -12.20 -4.36 -28.63
N GLU A 105 -11.36 -3.36 -28.90
CA GLU A 105 -10.08 -3.53 -29.61
C GLU A 105 -9.13 -4.52 -28.91
N LYS A 106 -9.29 -4.69 -27.59
CA LYS A 106 -8.51 -5.61 -26.76
C LYS A 106 -9.28 -6.89 -26.38
N ASP A 107 -10.45 -7.14 -26.95
CA ASP A 107 -11.36 -8.24 -26.58
C ASP A 107 -11.68 -8.25 -25.07
N LEU A 108 -11.85 -7.06 -24.49
CA LEU A 108 -12.23 -6.86 -23.09
C LEU A 108 -13.65 -6.30 -23.02
N ALA A 109 -14.41 -6.74 -22.02
CA ALA A 109 -15.70 -6.15 -21.64
C ALA A 109 -15.56 -5.27 -20.40
N TRP A 110 -16.43 -4.27 -20.19
CA TRP A 110 -16.37 -3.42 -18.99
C TRP A 110 -16.31 -4.19 -17.66
N ARG A 111 -17.03 -5.30 -17.58
CA ARG A 111 -17.10 -6.19 -16.41
C ARG A 111 -15.76 -6.84 -16.07
N ASP A 112 -14.85 -6.89 -17.01
CA ASP A 112 -13.56 -7.57 -16.90
C ASP A 112 -12.55 -6.81 -16.07
N LEU A 113 -12.69 -5.48 -16.06
CA LEU A 113 -11.78 -4.58 -15.38
C LEU A 113 -12.04 -4.60 -13.87
N GLY A 114 -10.96 -4.46 -13.09
CA GLY A 114 -11.02 -4.10 -11.67
C GLY A 114 -11.68 -2.73 -11.48
N GLY A 115 -12.21 -2.45 -10.29
CA GLY A 115 -12.91 -1.19 -10.07
C GLY A 115 -12.00 0.03 -10.12
N THR A 116 -10.73 -0.09 -9.72
CA THR A 116 -9.75 0.99 -9.87
C THR A 116 -9.43 1.21 -11.35
N LEU A 117 -9.19 0.13 -12.11
CA LEU A 117 -8.95 0.22 -13.56
C LEU A 117 -10.14 0.78 -14.33
N GLN A 118 -11.37 0.46 -13.93
CA GLN A 118 -12.58 1.08 -14.48
C GLN A 118 -12.57 2.61 -14.33
N ARG A 119 -12.27 3.12 -13.12
CA ARG A 119 -12.17 4.57 -12.87
C ARG A 119 -11.04 5.20 -13.68
N LEU A 120 -9.90 4.53 -13.76
CA LEU A 120 -8.73 5.00 -14.51
C LEU A 120 -9.01 5.09 -16.02
N VAL A 121 -9.68 4.08 -16.59
CA VAL A 121 -10.08 4.08 -18.00
C VAL A 121 -11.04 5.22 -18.30
N LEU A 122 -12.04 5.47 -17.44
CA LEU A 122 -12.92 6.62 -17.60
C LEU A 122 -12.13 7.93 -17.51
N TRP A 123 -11.29 8.07 -16.48
CA TRP A 123 -10.46 9.25 -16.27
C TRP A 123 -9.58 9.56 -17.47
N ASP A 124 -8.77 8.62 -17.96
CA ASP A 124 -7.87 8.85 -19.10
C ASP A 124 -8.62 9.13 -20.42
N GLN A 125 -9.85 8.63 -20.57
CA GLN A 125 -10.71 8.94 -21.72
C GLN A 125 -11.49 10.26 -21.56
N GLY A 126 -11.32 11.00 -20.46
CA GLY A 126 -12.03 12.26 -20.24
C GLY A 126 -13.46 12.10 -19.73
N TYR A 127 -13.74 11.02 -18.99
CA TYR A 127 -15.04 10.79 -18.36
C TYR A 127 -14.91 10.69 -16.85
N VAL A 128 -15.88 11.27 -16.15
CA VAL A 128 -15.98 11.21 -14.69
C VAL A 128 -17.39 10.76 -14.30
N VAL A 129 -17.51 10.05 -13.18
CA VAL A 129 -18.80 9.57 -12.67
C VAL A 129 -19.52 10.71 -11.93
N THR A 130 -20.84 10.81 -12.09
CA THR A 130 -21.69 11.75 -11.34
C THR A 130 -22.18 11.15 -10.02
N SER A 131 -22.76 11.97 -9.14
CA SER A 131 -23.47 11.54 -7.93
C SER A 131 -24.53 10.43 -8.16
N SER A 132 -25.10 10.37 -9.36
CA SER A 132 -26.12 9.42 -9.79
C SER A 132 -25.57 8.21 -10.54
N ASN A 133 -24.26 7.94 -10.46
CA ASN A 133 -23.54 6.87 -11.15
C ASN A 133 -23.70 6.89 -12.68
N LYS A 134 -23.84 8.08 -13.28
CA LYS A 134 -23.78 8.24 -14.74
C LYS A 134 -22.39 8.75 -15.12
N THR A 135 -21.98 8.54 -16.36
CA THR A 135 -20.74 9.12 -16.89
C THR A 135 -21.02 10.51 -17.44
N ARG A 136 -20.10 11.43 -17.20
CA ARG A 136 -20.11 12.78 -17.77
C ARG A 136 -18.80 13.02 -18.49
N GLU A 137 -18.89 13.54 -19.71
CA GLU A 137 -17.73 13.93 -20.49
C GLU A 137 -17.14 15.23 -19.94
N ILE A 138 -15.82 15.23 -19.79
CA ILE A 138 -14.99 16.34 -19.38
C ILE A 138 -14.11 16.72 -20.57
N LYS A 139 -14.23 17.98 -21.00
CA LYS A 139 -13.26 18.60 -21.89
C LYS A 139 -12.18 19.28 -21.06
N VAL A 140 -11.03 19.50 -21.66
CA VAL A 140 -9.90 20.17 -21.02
C VAL A 140 -9.38 21.27 -21.94
N ARG A 141 -8.56 22.19 -21.42
CA ARG A 141 -7.82 23.10 -22.29
C ARG A 141 -7.02 22.28 -23.31
N CYS A 142 -6.96 22.74 -24.55
CA CYS A 142 -6.24 22.01 -25.58
C CYS A 142 -4.79 21.72 -25.17
N ASP A 143 -4.28 20.56 -25.61
CA ASP A 143 -2.98 19.98 -25.24
C ASP A 143 -2.84 19.48 -23.79
N LEU A 144 -3.86 19.60 -22.93
CA LEU A 144 -3.84 18.99 -21.60
C LEU A 144 -4.37 17.54 -21.61
N SER A 145 -3.88 16.75 -20.68
CA SER A 145 -4.48 15.49 -20.22
C SER A 145 -5.36 15.73 -18.99
N MET A 146 -6.11 14.71 -18.58
CA MET A 146 -6.92 14.81 -17.36
C MET A 146 -6.08 14.96 -16.08
N ASP A 147 -4.84 14.48 -16.06
CA ASP A 147 -3.96 14.69 -14.92
C ASP A 147 -3.46 16.13 -14.76
N GLU A 148 -3.53 16.93 -15.84
CA GLU A 148 -3.06 18.32 -15.87
C GLU A 148 -4.20 19.32 -15.57
N VAL A 149 -5.42 18.85 -15.28
CA VAL A 149 -6.57 19.74 -14.99
C VAL A 149 -6.55 20.33 -13.58
N VAL A 150 -5.62 19.89 -12.73
CA VAL A 150 -5.48 20.39 -11.36
C VAL A 150 -5.09 21.86 -11.38
N VAL A 151 -5.81 22.67 -10.62
CA VAL A 151 -5.50 24.08 -10.38
C VAL A 151 -4.61 24.17 -9.15
N SER A 152 -3.44 24.76 -9.30
CA SER A 152 -2.46 24.96 -8.22
C SER A 152 -2.91 26.05 -7.24
N ARG A 153 -2.24 26.11 -6.08
CA ARG A 153 -2.43 27.16 -5.08
C ARG A 153 -2.30 28.55 -5.68
N ASP A 154 -1.20 28.78 -6.40
CA ASP A 154 -0.84 30.09 -6.94
C ASP A 154 -1.89 30.54 -7.96
N GLU A 155 -2.25 29.66 -8.89
CA GLU A 155 -3.30 29.93 -9.89
C GLU A 155 -4.66 30.28 -9.25
N PHE A 156 -5.03 29.63 -8.14
CA PHE A 156 -6.28 29.94 -7.45
C PHE A 156 -6.19 31.24 -6.65
N GLN A 157 -5.08 31.49 -5.97
CA GLN A 157 -4.88 32.67 -5.12
C GLN A 157 -4.67 33.96 -5.91
N GLU A 158 -4.26 33.87 -7.18
CA GLU A 158 -4.23 34.99 -8.13
C GLU A 158 -5.63 35.51 -8.48
N LEU A 159 -6.68 34.72 -8.26
CA LEU A 159 -8.05 35.13 -8.54
C LEU A 159 -8.54 36.22 -7.59
N TYR A 160 -9.25 37.19 -8.17
CA TYR A 160 -9.79 38.29 -7.40
C TYR A 160 -11.09 37.89 -6.68
N TYR A 161 -11.18 38.24 -5.38
CA TYR A 161 -12.33 37.94 -4.53
C TYR A 161 -12.69 36.44 -4.39
N CYS A 162 -11.72 35.55 -4.51
CA CYS A 162 -11.89 34.12 -4.26
C CYS A 162 -11.09 33.69 -3.01
N PRO A 163 -11.58 33.97 -1.79
CA PRO A 163 -10.84 33.67 -0.57
C PRO A 163 -10.68 32.15 -0.37
N SER A 164 -9.46 31.73 -0.04
CA SER A 164 -9.17 30.37 0.39
C SER A 164 -9.13 30.26 1.92
N THR A 165 -9.73 29.21 2.46
CA THR A 165 -9.62 28.83 3.88
C THR A 165 -8.46 27.87 4.06
N SER A 166 -7.58 28.13 5.03
CA SER A 166 -6.50 27.23 5.42
C SER A 166 -7.01 26.15 6.37
N CYS A 167 -6.64 24.91 6.10
CA CYS A 167 -6.87 23.72 6.90
C CYS A 167 -5.53 23.11 7.29
N VAL A 168 -5.46 22.54 8.49
CA VAL A 168 -4.27 21.80 8.94
C VAL A 168 -4.50 20.33 8.66
N ASP A 169 -3.58 19.70 7.93
CA ASP A 169 -3.61 18.27 7.70
C ASP A 169 -3.43 17.52 9.03
N PRO A 170 -4.35 16.61 9.41
CA PRO A 170 -4.29 15.95 10.70
C PRO A 170 -3.14 14.96 10.84
N VAL A 171 -2.50 14.57 9.73
CA VAL A 171 -1.42 13.58 9.70
C VAL A 171 -0.06 14.26 9.55
N SER A 172 0.11 15.15 8.57
CA SER A 172 1.39 15.82 8.31
C SER A 172 1.57 17.13 9.07
N ALA A 173 0.49 17.70 9.62
CA ALA A 173 0.43 19.04 10.21
C ALA A 173 0.73 20.20 9.23
N ASP A 174 0.77 19.92 7.93
CA ASP A 174 0.93 20.94 6.89
C ASP A 174 -0.36 21.73 6.65
N SER A 175 -0.21 22.94 6.11
CA SER A 175 -1.34 23.77 5.72
C SER A 175 -1.77 23.47 4.28
N VAL A 176 -3.03 23.08 4.13
CA VAL A 176 -3.70 22.91 2.83
C VAL A 176 -4.86 23.90 2.70
N PHE A 177 -5.11 24.38 1.49
CA PHE A 177 -6.05 25.45 1.23
C PHE A 177 -7.28 24.95 0.47
N ARG A 178 -8.42 25.59 0.73
CA ARG A 178 -9.70 25.26 0.08
C ARG A 178 -10.50 26.50 -0.25
N GLY A 179 -11.16 26.51 -1.40
CA GLY A 179 -12.03 27.58 -1.88
C GLY A 179 -13.49 27.14 -1.91
N THR A 180 -14.36 27.89 -1.24
CA THR A 180 -15.82 27.69 -1.22
C THR A 180 -16.61 28.88 -1.73
N ILE A 181 -15.95 30.03 -1.91
CA ILE A 181 -16.58 31.28 -2.34
C ILE A 181 -15.76 31.82 -3.50
N CYS A 182 -16.34 31.83 -4.69
CA CYS A 182 -15.74 32.41 -5.89
C CYS A 182 -16.85 32.61 -6.94
N ALA A 183 -16.79 33.69 -7.72
CA ALA A 183 -17.75 33.92 -8.79
C ALA A 183 -17.48 32.98 -9.98
N ASP A 184 -18.51 32.55 -10.69
CA ASP A 184 -18.37 31.63 -11.84
C ASP A 184 -17.44 32.19 -12.93
N SER A 185 -17.42 33.52 -13.11
CA SER A 185 -16.52 34.20 -14.04
C SER A 185 -15.05 34.08 -13.65
N GLN A 186 -14.73 33.98 -12.36
CA GLN A 186 -13.37 33.76 -11.85
C GLN A 186 -13.00 32.28 -11.94
N ILE A 187 -13.93 31.39 -11.61
CA ILE A 187 -13.76 29.93 -11.80
C ILE A 187 -13.43 29.63 -13.26
N LYS A 188 -14.16 30.24 -14.21
CA LYS A 188 -13.93 30.06 -15.65
C LYS A 188 -12.53 30.53 -16.11
N GLN A 189 -11.96 31.55 -15.47
CA GLN A 189 -10.62 32.05 -15.81
C GLN A 189 -9.53 31.04 -15.45
N VAL A 190 -9.65 30.36 -14.31
CA VAL A 190 -8.64 29.40 -13.83
C VAL A 190 -8.92 27.96 -14.24
N ALA A 191 -10.18 27.61 -14.54
CA ALA A 191 -10.57 26.23 -14.82
C ALA A 191 -9.81 25.67 -16.03
N LYS A 192 -9.23 24.48 -15.81
CA LYS A 192 -8.54 23.70 -16.85
C LYS A 192 -9.42 22.59 -17.43
N CYS A 193 -10.58 22.35 -16.82
CA CYS A 193 -11.61 21.42 -17.30
C CYS A 193 -12.95 22.13 -17.52
N ALA A 194 -13.77 21.55 -18.40
CA ALA A 194 -15.12 21.97 -18.69
C ALA A 194 -16.06 20.77 -18.83
N VAL A 195 -17.28 20.94 -18.34
CA VAL A 195 -18.36 19.96 -18.47
C VAL A 195 -19.27 20.37 -19.60
N LEU A 196 -19.45 19.49 -20.58
CA LEU A 196 -20.46 19.69 -21.61
C LEU A 196 -21.86 19.57 -20.99
N VAL A 197 -22.66 20.61 -21.09
CA VAL A 197 -24.05 20.64 -20.60
C VAL A 197 -25.03 20.54 -21.75
N SER A 198 -26.20 19.92 -21.53
CA SER A 198 -27.25 19.95 -22.55
C SER A 198 -27.80 21.37 -22.74
N GLU A 199 -28.44 21.65 -23.88
CA GLU A 199 -29.14 22.92 -24.09
C GLU A 199 -30.22 23.17 -23.02
N SER A 200 -30.88 22.12 -22.52
CA SER A 200 -31.84 22.25 -21.43
C SER A 200 -31.20 22.63 -20.09
N GLU A 201 -30.04 22.05 -19.76
CA GLU A 201 -29.27 22.42 -18.57
C GLU A 201 -28.70 23.85 -18.68
N ALA A 202 -28.24 24.22 -19.87
CA ALA A 202 -27.65 25.53 -20.16
C ALA A 202 -28.65 26.69 -20.10
N ASN A 203 -29.94 26.41 -20.29
CA ASN A 203 -31.03 27.38 -20.27
C ASN A 203 -31.95 27.22 -19.05
N ALA A 204 -31.56 26.38 -18.08
CA ALA A 204 -32.33 26.18 -16.86
C ALA A 204 -32.32 27.45 -15.99
N ALA A 205 -33.48 27.82 -15.43
CA ALA A 205 -33.61 28.96 -14.51
C ALA A 205 -32.95 28.69 -13.15
N SER A 206 -32.85 27.42 -12.75
CA SER A 206 -32.19 26.97 -11.53
C SER A 206 -31.69 25.54 -11.70
N VAL A 207 -30.71 25.16 -10.88
CA VAL A 207 -30.13 23.81 -10.84
C VAL A 207 -29.97 23.35 -9.40
N ILE A 208 -29.94 22.04 -9.21
CA ILE A 208 -29.61 21.45 -7.92
C ILE A 208 -28.10 21.56 -7.72
N VAL A 209 -27.69 22.32 -6.70
CA VAL A 209 -26.30 22.41 -6.25
C VAL A 209 -25.96 21.17 -5.43
N GLU A 210 -24.93 20.44 -5.83
CA GLU A 210 -24.51 19.18 -5.21
C GLU A 210 -23.29 19.37 -4.28
N THR A 211 -22.56 20.48 -4.42
CA THR A 211 -21.40 20.81 -3.59
C THR A 211 -21.23 22.33 -3.47
N SER A 212 -20.78 22.79 -2.30
CA SER A 212 -20.30 24.16 -2.09
C SER A 212 -18.77 24.31 -2.22
N LEU A 213 -18.07 23.18 -2.43
CA LEU A 213 -16.62 23.18 -2.68
C LEU A 213 -16.34 23.52 -4.14
N ILE A 214 -15.44 24.47 -4.37
CA ILE A 214 -15.02 24.93 -5.70
C ILE A 214 -13.64 24.36 -6.02
N TRP A 215 -12.71 24.53 -5.08
CA TRP A 215 -11.32 24.17 -5.20
C TRP A 215 -10.79 23.69 -3.85
N GLY A 216 -9.78 22.83 -3.87
CA GLY A 216 -9.12 22.41 -2.65
C GLY A 216 -7.92 21.54 -2.94
N GLU A 217 -6.86 21.77 -2.18
CA GLU A 217 -5.66 20.97 -2.21
C GLU A 217 -5.88 19.61 -1.56
N GLU A 218 -5.07 18.66 -1.97
CA GLU A 218 -4.96 17.37 -1.32
C GLU A 218 -3.98 17.47 -0.15
N GLY A 219 -4.43 17.05 1.03
CA GLY A 219 -3.55 16.78 2.16
C GLY A 219 -2.92 15.40 2.06
N ASN A 220 -2.30 14.92 3.14
CA ASN A 220 -1.75 13.58 3.21
C ASN A 220 -2.87 12.55 2.95
N ASN A 221 -2.78 11.82 1.83
CA ASN A 221 -3.84 10.93 1.41
C ASN A 221 -3.30 9.60 0.87
N THR A 222 -3.78 8.51 1.47
CA THR A 222 -3.40 7.13 1.15
C THR A 222 -4.52 6.36 0.46
N ASP A 223 -5.67 6.99 0.22
CA ASP A 223 -6.88 6.31 -0.24
C ASP A 223 -6.87 5.99 -1.72
N ILE A 224 -7.90 5.27 -2.19
CA ILE A 224 -8.15 5.08 -3.61
C ILE A 224 -8.93 6.30 -4.14
N PRO A 225 -8.47 7.01 -5.18
CA PRO A 225 -9.22 8.12 -5.74
C PRO A 225 -10.56 7.67 -6.31
N VAL A 226 -11.61 8.42 -6.01
CA VAL A 226 -12.95 8.25 -6.56
C VAL A 226 -13.39 9.57 -7.21
N PRO A 227 -12.85 9.91 -8.41
CA PRO A 227 -13.23 11.12 -9.11
C PRO A 227 -14.74 11.15 -9.35
N THR A 228 -15.40 12.14 -8.77
CA THR A 228 -16.84 12.35 -8.90
C THR A 228 -17.07 13.80 -9.27
N VAL A 229 -17.75 14.03 -10.40
CA VAL A 229 -18.13 15.38 -10.82
C VAL A 229 -19.42 15.78 -10.10
N ARG A 230 -19.41 16.95 -9.49
CA ARG A 230 -20.51 17.52 -8.73
C ARG A 230 -20.82 18.93 -9.18
N ARG A 231 -22.10 19.26 -9.30
CA ARG A 231 -22.52 20.59 -9.71
C ARG A 231 -22.34 21.60 -8.56
N HIS A 232 -21.62 22.69 -8.83
CA HIS A 232 -21.43 23.79 -7.88
C HIS A 232 -22.40 24.94 -8.15
N SER A 233 -22.64 25.27 -9.43
CA SER A 233 -23.59 26.31 -9.84
C SER A 233 -24.22 26.01 -11.21
N LEU A 234 -24.87 27.00 -11.81
CA LEU A 234 -25.32 26.95 -13.21
C LEU A 234 -24.14 26.83 -14.19
N GLU A 235 -23.04 27.55 -13.91
CA GLU A 235 -21.91 27.74 -14.82
C GLU A 235 -20.62 27.03 -14.37
N SER A 236 -20.64 26.35 -13.21
CA SER A 236 -19.50 25.62 -12.69
C SER A 236 -19.83 24.26 -12.07
N PHE A 237 -18.84 23.37 -12.15
CA PHE A 237 -18.78 22.05 -11.55
C PHE A 237 -17.48 21.91 -10.77
N ALA A 238 -17.40 20.92 -9.90
CA ALA A 238 -16.17 20.52 -9.23
C ALA A 238 -16.00 19.00 -9.31
N ILE A 239 -14.80 18.55 -9.67
CA ILE A 239 -14.43 17.14 -9.55
C ILE A 239 -13.80 16.95 -8.17
N THR A 240 -14.43 16.14 -7.35
CA THR A 240 -13.92 15.78 -6.02
C THR A 240 -13.37 14.36 -6.06
N LEU A 241 -12.22 14.09 -5.46
CA LEU A 241 -11.65 12.74 -5.43
C LEU A 241 -12.25 11.83 -4.35
N GLN A 242 -13.06 12.35 -3.46
CA GLN A 242 -13.72 11.60 -2.41
C GLN A 242 -15.15 12.10 -2.17
N PRO A 243 -16.01 11.29 -1.54
CA PRO A 243 -17.31 11.76 -1.08
C PRO A 243 -17.13 12.92 -0.10
N PRO A 244 -17.99 13.94 -0.14
CA PRO A 244 -17.94 15.02 0.84
C PRO A 244 -18.16 14.42 2.24
N SER A 245 -17.20 14.61 3.14
CA SER A 245 -17.37 14.25 4.54
C SER A 245 -18.34 15.24 5.19
N ILE A 246 -19.31 14.72 5.94
CA ILE A 246 -20.26 15.53 6.71
C ILE A 246 -19.51 16.08 7.94
N SER A 247 -18.72 17.15 7.77
CA SER A 247 -18.25 17.93 8.90
C SER A 247 -18.93 19.29 8.88
N SER A 248 -19.70 19.57 9.91
CA SER A 248 -20.25 20.89 10.24
C SER A 248 -19.15 21.83 10.75
N GLY A 249 -18.15 22.10 9.91
CA GLY A 249 -16.97 22.92 10.22
C GLY A 249 -16.12 23.19 8.97
N ASN A 250 -15.28 24.22 9.04
CA ASN A 250 -14.52 24.78 7.90
C ASN A 250 -13.53 23.82 7.23
N CYS A 251 -13.10 22.76 7.92
CA CYS A 251 -12.13 21.79 7.41
C CYS A 251 -12.60 20.35 7.64
N PRO A 252 -12.69 19.52 6.58
CA PRO A 252 -13.02 18.11 6.74
C PRO A 252 -11.88 17.34 7.39
N GLN A 253 -12.21 16.19 8.01
CA GLN A 253 -11.20 15.24 8.51
C GLN A 253 -10.31 14.72 7.38
N GLN A 254 -10.87 14.64 6.17
CA GLN A 254 -10.13 14.19 5.01
C GLN A 254 -10.07 15.28 3.95
N LEU A 255 -8.86 15.72 3.67
CA LEU A 255 -8.58 16.86 2.81
C LEU A 255 -8.32 16.36 1.40
N ALA A 256 -9.40 15.98 0.71
CA ALA A 256 -9.35 15.51 -0.67
C ALA A 256 -9.20 16.66 -1.67
N LEU A 257 -8.51 16.37 -2.78
CA LEU A 257 -8.42 17.25 -3.94
C LEU A 257 -9.81 17.60 -4.50
N VAL A 258 -9.99 18.87 -4.83
CA VAL A 258 -11.17 19.39 -5.54
C VAL A 258 -10.72 20.23 -6.72
N ILE A 259 -11.13 19.83 -7.92
CA ILE A 259 -10.73 20.45 -9.18
C ILE A 259 -11.91 21.24 -9.76
N PRO A 260 -11.79 22.56 -9.93
CA PRO A 260 -12.85 23.37 -10.52
C PRO A 260 -12.95 23.15 -12.04
N CYS A 261 -14.18 22.95 -12.53
CA CYS A 261 -14.50 22.93 -13.95
C CYS A 261 -15.57 23.97 -14.28
N THR A 262 -15.52 24.53 -15.49
CA THR A 262 -16.59 25.40 -16.02
C THR A 262 -17.62 24.59 -16.83
N THR A 263 -18.67 25.22 -17.34
CA THR A 263 -19.60 24.62 -18.29
C THR A 263 -19.36 25.12 -19.71
N ILE A 264 -19.58 24.24 -20.69
CA ILE A 264 -19.60 24.60 -22.10
C ILE A 264 -20.93 24.17 -22.72
N LYS A 265 -21.46 25.03 -23.58
CA LYS A 265 -22.69 24.76 -24.34
C LYS A 265 -22.33 24.06 -25.66
N PRO A 266 -23.18 23.16 -26.17
CA PRO A 266 -22.94 22.46 -27.45
C PRO A 266 -22.82 23.42 -28.64
N SER A 267 -23.49 24.56 -28.57
CA SER A 267 -23.55 25.60 -29.61
C SER A 267 -22.40 26.62 -29.59
N ALA A 268 -21.52 26.59 -28.59
CA ALA A 268 -20.37 27.48 -28.55
C ALA A 268 -19.30 27.01 -29.56
N ASN A 269 -18.62 27.92 -30.27
CA ASN A 269 -17.46 27.57 -31.08
C ASN A 269 -16.30 27.15 -30.15
N VAL A 270 -16.21 25.85 -29.87
CA VAL A 270 -15.33 25.27 -28.83
C VAL A 270 -13.87 25.14 -29.30
N SER A 271 -13.26 26.23 -29.77
CA SER A 271 -11.83 26.21 -30.15
C SER A 271 -10.88 26.09 -28.95
N GLU A 272 -11.39 26.35 -27.74
CA GLU A 272 -10.61 26.41 -26.49
C GLU A 272 -10.59 25.10 -25.71
N TRP A 273 -11.59 24.23 -25.91
CA TRP A 273 -11.77 23.00 -25.14
C TRP A 273 -11.70 21.77 -26.02
N CYS A 274 -10.74 20.90 -25.71
CA CYS A 274 -10.44 19.71 -26.47
C CYS A 274 -10.74 18.44 -25.66
N THR A 275 -10.84 17.31 -26.36
CA THR A 275 -10.76 15.99 -25.72
C THR A 275 -9.37 15.84 -25.09
N PRO A 276 -9.24 15.33 -23.86
CA PRO A 276 -7.96 15.24 -23.19
C PRO A 276 -6.97 14.34 -23.93
N ARG A 277 -5.70 14.73 -23.89
CA ARG A 277 -4.59 13.88 -24.33
C ARG A 277 -4.52 12.65 -23.43
N LYS A 278 -4.41 11.47 -24.03
CA LYS A 278 -4.23 10.20 -23.31
C LYS A 278 -2.82 10.16 -22.70
N THR A 279 -2.72 9.72 -21.45
CA THR A 279 -1.42 9.62 -20.73
C THR A 279 -0.60 8.40 -21.15
N GLY A 280 -1.23 7.41 -21.78
CA GLY A 280 -0.61 6.13 -22.17
C GLY A 280 -0.58 5.07 -21.06
N VAL A 281 -0.86 5.45 -19.82
CA VAL A 281 -0.88 4.55 -18.65
C VAL A 281 -1.91 3.42 -18.81
N VAL A 282 -3.09 3.75 -19.31
CA VAL A 282 -4.19 2.79 -19.51
C VAL A 282 -3.83 1.70 -20.52
N SER A 283 -3.18 2.06 -21.62
CA SER A 283 -2.87 1.10 -22.69
C SER A 283 -1.97 -0.04 -22.21
N GLY A 284 -0.97 0.27 -21.37
CA GLY A 284 -0.10 -0.74 -20.75
C GLY A 284 -0.86 -1.66 -19.80
N LEU A 285 -1.66 -1.09 -18.90
CA LEU A 285 -2.44 -1.88 -17.93
C LEU A 285 -3.50 -2.78 -18.57
N LEU A 286 -4.13 -2.33 -19.65
CA LEU A 286 -5.05 -3.17 -20.41
C LEU A 286 -4.32 -4.31 -21.11
N GLN A 287 -3.10 -4.08 -21.63
CA GLN A 287 -2.28 -5.13 -22.23
C GLN A 287 -1.86 -6.16 -21.17
N ASP A 288 -1.40 -5.71 -20.01
CA ASP A 288 -1.05 -6.60 -18.88
C ASP A 288 -2.23 -7.50 -18.49
N LEU A 289 -3.46 -6.95 -18.51
CA LEU A 289 -4.68 -7.71 -18.22
C LEU A 289 -4.99 -8.75 -19.30
N VAL A 290 -4.79 -8.42 -20.58
CA VAL A 290 -4.95 -9.36 -21.71
C VAL A 290 -3.94 -10.50 -21.57
N ASP A 291 -2.68 -10.18 -21.32
CA ASP A 291 -1.60 -11.16 -21.20
C ASP A 291 -1.83 -12.09 -20.00
N TYR A 292 -2.29 -11.54 -18.87
CA TYR A 292 -2.67 -12.31 -17.68
C TYR A 292 -3.81 -13.30 -17.95
N ARG A 293 -4.79 -12.93 -18.79
CA ARG A 293 -5.89 -13.83 -19.17
C ARG A 293 -5.45 -14.90 -20.14
N ALA A 294 -4.62 -14.56 -21.12
CA ALA A 294 -4.06 -15.52 -22.06
C ALA A 294 -3.22 -16.57 -21.32
N ALA A 295 -2.42 -16.16 -20.33
CA ALA A 295 -1.65 -17.07 -19.49
C ALA A 295 -2.54 -18.02 -18.67
N GLN A 296 -3.66 -17.54 -18.13
CA GLN A 296 -4.61 -18.40 -17.43
C GLN A 296 -5.34 -19.38 -18.35
N ALA A 297 -5.69 -18.95 -19.57
CA ALA A 297 -6.32 -19.83 -20.56
C ALA A 297 -5.37 -20.92 -21.06
N GLY A 298 -4.09 -20.58 -21.30
CA GLY A 298 -3.05 -21.54 -21.72
C GLY A 298 -2.54 -22.45 -20.60
N GLY A 299 -2.68 -22.06 -19.33
CA GLY A 299 -2.29 -22.85 -18.16
C GLY A 299 -3.28 -23.95 -17.76
N ALA A 300 -4.47 -24.00 -18.36
CA ALA A 300 -5.47 -25.04 -18.10
C ALA A 300 -5.15 -26.38 -18.78
N ASP A 301 -4.26 -26.40 -19.78
CA ASP A 301 -3.92 -27.61 -20.55
C ASP A 301 -2.68 -28.36 -20.06
N THR A 302 -1.97 -27.86 -19.05
CA THR A 302 -0.87 -28.62 -18.41
C THR A 302 -1.33 -29.29 -17.12
N GLY A 303 -2.03 -30.40 -17.27
CA GLY A 303 -2.18 -31.41 -16.23
C GLY A 303 -3.24 -31.10 -15.17
N THR A 304 -4.26 -31.95 -15.12
CA THR A 304 -5.30 -32.03 -14.11
C THR A 304 -4.76 -31.67 -12.71
N PRO A 305 -5.39 -30.74 -11.95
CA PRO A 305 -4.96 -30.40 -10.59
C PRO A 305 -4.88 -31.61 -9.64
N GLY A 306 -5.55 -32.72 -9.98
CA GLY A 306 -5.41 -34.00 -9.29
C GLY A 306 -4.00 -34.62 -9.36
N MET A 307 -3.23 -34.38 -10.43
CA MET A 307 -1.89 -34.97 -10.59
C MET A 307 -0.84 -34.24 -9.72
N LEU A 308 -0.92 -32.91 -9.62
CA LEU A 308 -0.05 -32.15 -8.71
C LEU A 308 -0.38 -32.45 -7.24
N ILE A 309 -1.67 -32.52 -6.88
CA ILE A 309 -2.08 -32.94 -5.53
C ILE A 309 -1.57 -34.36 -5.23
N ALA A 310 -1.64 -35.30 -6.19
CA ALA A 310 -1.12 -36.65 -6.03
C ALA A 310 0.41 -36.67 -5.79
N ILE A 311 1.19 -35.86 -6.52
CA ILE A 311 2.64 -35.76 -6.33
C ILE A 311 2.98 -35.26 -4.92
N TRP A 312 2.30 -34.22 -4.44
CA TRP A 312 2.52 -33.69 -3.08
C TRP A 312 2.09 -34.68 -1.98
N VAL A 313 1.00 -35.42 -2.19
CA VAL A 313 0.55 -36.47 -1.25
C VAL A 313 1.55 -37.64 -1.21
N VAL A 314 2.07 -38.07 -2.35
CA VAL A 314 3.09 -39.13 -2.42
C VAL A 314 4.41 -38.66 -1.78
N ALA A 315 4.83 -37.41 -2.01
CA ALA A 315 6.02 -36.85 -1.38
C ALA A 315 5.88 -36.75 0.15
N ALA A 316 4.71 -36.30 0.65
CA ALA A 316 4.44 -36.21 2.08
C ALA A 316 4.42 -37.59 2.76
N THR A 317 3.82 -38.59 2.12
CA THR A 317 3.79 -39.96 2.65
C THR A 317 5.19 -40.59 2.70
N LEU A 318 6.01 -40.41 1.66
CA LEU A 318 7.42 -40.84 1.65
C LEU A 318 8.23 -40.19 2.77
N ALA A 319 8.05 -38.88 3.00
CA ALA A 319 8.75 -38.17 4.07
C ALA A 319 8.39 -38.70 5.46
N VAL A 320 7.12 -39.01 5.71
CA VAL A 320 6.66 -39.59 6.99
C VAL A 320 7.25 -40.98 7.21
N VAL A 321 7.29 -41.82 6.17
CA VAL A 321 7.89 -43.16 6.24
C VAL A 321 9.39 -43.08 6.53
N LEU A 322 10.13 -42.22 5.83
CA LEU A 322 11.57 -42.02 6.07
C LEU A 322 11.85 -41.49 7.49
N CYS A 323 11.01 -40.58 7.97
CA CYS A 323 11.12 -40.05 9.34
C CYS A 323 10.85 -41.15 10.39
N GLY A 324 9.86 -42.01 10.16
CA GLY A 324 9.57 -43.17 11.00
C GLY A 324 10.73 -44.16 11.07
N ILE A 325 11.34 -44.48 9.92
CA ILE A 325 12.53 -45.36 9.85
C ILE A 325 13.71 -44.72 10.60
N GLY A 326 13.93 -43.40 10.44
CA GLY A 326 14.95 -42.66 11.17
C GLY A 326 14.78 -42.71 12.69
N VAL A 327 13.55 -42.59 13.19
CA VAL A 327 13.25 -42.70 14.64
C VAL A 327 13.50 -44.11 15.16
N VAL A 328 13.14 -45.14 14.41
CA VAL A 328 13.40 -46.54 14.79
C VAL A 328 14.90 -46.83 14.82
N TYR A 329 15.63 -46.39 13.79
CA TYR A 329 17.08 -46.54 13.71
C TYR A 329 17.79 -45.78 14.84
N PHE A 330 17.37 -44.56 15.13
CA PHE A 330 17.89 -43.77 16.24
C PHE A 330 17.64 -44.45 17.60
N ARG A 331 16.44 -45.01 17.81
CA ARG A 331 16.13 -45.79 19.03
C ARG A 331 16.92 -47.08 19.12
N TYR A 332 17.19 -47.74 18.00
CA TYR A 332 18.05 -48.92 17.96
C TYR A 332 19.49 -48.56 18.39
N LEU A 333 20.06 -47.50 17.83
CA LEU A 333 21.40 -47.02 18.20
C LEU A 333 21.46 -46.56 19.66
N PHE A 334 20.45 -45.84 20.15
CA PHE A 334 20.39 -45.43 21.56
C PHE A 334 20.26 -46.62 22.52
N ARG A 335 19.47 -47.64 22.16
CA ARG A 335 19.38 -48.89 22.94
C ARG A 335 20.70 -49.67 22.92
N GLN A 336 21.40 -49.70 21.79
CA GLN A 336 22.72 -50.32 21.69
C GLN A 336 23.76 -49.59 22.52
N ARG A 337 23.72 -48.25 22.54
CA ARG A 337 24.60 -47.41 23.36
C ARG A 337 24.33 -47.57 24.86
N ASN A 338 23.07 -47.72 25.28
CA ASN A 338 22.73 -48.04 26.67
C ASN A 338 23.15 -49.46 27.07
N ARG A 339 23.10 -50.46 26.16
CA ARG A 339 23.67 -51.80 26.40
C ARG A 339 25.19 -51.77 26.54
N SER A 340 25.88 -50.86 25.83
CA SER A 340 27.33 -50.65 26.01
C SER A 340 27.67 -50.02 27.36
N SER A 341 26.81 -49.19 27.94
CA SER A 341 27.05 -48.57 29.26
C SER A 341 26.88 -49.58 30.39
N ALA A 342 25.86 -50.45 30.31
CA ALA A 342 25.67 -51.54 31.30
C ALA A 342 26.82 -52.57 31.31
N LYS A 343 27.55 -52.71 30.19
CA LYS A 343 28.73 -53.58 30.11
C LYS A 343 29.99 -52.93 30.71
N ARG A 344 30.04 -51.60 30.85
CA ARG A 344 31.16 -50.88 31.48
C ARG A 344 31.06 -50.90 33.01
N ASP A 345 29.86 -50.78 33.56
CA ASP A 345 29.65 -50.87 35.03
C ASP A 345 29.93 -52.28 35.60
N LEU A 346 29.86 -53.32 34.77
CA LEU A 346 30.17 -54.71 35.16
C LEU A 346 31.68 -55.05 35.06
N ILE A 347 32.43 -54.24 34.30
CA ILE A 347 33.90 -54.36 34.16
C ILE A 347 34.60 -53.50 35.22
N GLU A 348 34.03 -52.35 35.59
CA GLU A 348 34.58 -51.50 36.64
C GLU A 348 34.43 -52.11 38.05
N LYS A 349 33.41 -52.95 38.27
CA LYS A 349 33.20 -53.65 39.56
C LYS A 349 34.04 -54.93 39.73
N SER A 350 34.69 -55.44 38.67
CA SER A 350 35.55 -56.63 38.73
C SER A 350 37.05 -56.32 38.70
N ALA A 351 37.45 -55.07 38.42
CA ALA A 351 38.85 -54.67 38.32
C ALA A 351 39.46 -54.10 39.63
N LEU A 352 38.70 -54.01 40.74
CA LEU A 352 39.18 -53.36 41.98
C LEU A 352 39.55 -54.33 43.13
N GLU A 353 39.47 -55.64 42.95
CA GLU A 353 39.97 -56.58 43.96
C GLU A 353 40.57 -57.80 43.24
N HIS A 354 41.86 -57.74 42.91
CA HIS A 354 42.83 -58.86 43.01
C HIS A 354 44.15 -58.46 42.33
N CYS A 355 45.06 -57.91 43.12
CA CYS A 355 46.49 -57.89 42.82
C CYS A 355 47.28 -58.02 44.13
N VAL A 356 47.66 -59.25 44.48
CA VAL A 356 48.83 -59.55 45.33
C VAL A 356 49.50 -60.84 44.82
N LEU A 357 50.64 -60.63 44.13
CA LEU A 357 51.92 -61.35 44.17
C LEU A 357 51.98 -62.91 44.04
N THR A 358 52.47 -63.35 42.88
CA THR A 358 53.58 -64.31 42.54
C THR A 358 54.18 -65.21 43.66
N PRO A 359 54.83 -66.38 43.38
CA PRO A 359 55.69 -66.64 42.20
C PRO A 359 55.78 -68.09 41.67
N GLU A 360 56.50 -68.25 40.56
CA GLU A 360 57.31 -69.42 40.12
C GLU A 360 57.02 -69.89 38.69
N GLY A 361 58.10 -70.14 37.95
CA GLY A 361 58.11 -71.21 36.94
C GLY A 361 58.06 -70.81 35.47
N PHE A 362 59.22 -70.45 34.93
CA PHE A 362 59.76 -70.72 33.59
C PHE A 362 59.05 -71.80 32.71
N PHE A 363 58.97 -71.53 31.39
CA PHE A 363 59.40 -72.35 30.23
C PHE A 363 58.50 -72.16 28.98
N PHE A 364 59.12 -71.69 27.89
CA PHE A 364 58.75 -71.99 26.49
C PHE A 364 59.06 -73.47 26.21
N PRO A 365 58.43 -74.20 25.24
CA PRO A 365 58.44 -73.81 23.81
C PRO A 365 57.32 -74.33 22.87
N THR A 366 57.27 -73.74 21.66
CA THR A 366 56.95 -74.32 20.32
C THR A 366 55.61 -75.05 20.09
N THR A 367 54.92 -74.89 18.95
CA THR A 367 55.37 -75.21 17.58
C THR A 367 54.59 -74.45 16.49
N ASN A 368 55.31 -74.04 15.43
CA ASN A 368 55.10 -74.26 13.98
C ASN A 368 53.68 -74.54 13.48
N ASP A 369 53.24 -74.17 12.27
CA ASP A 369 53.72 -73.56 11.03
C ASP A 369 52.37 -73.36 10.27
N SER A 370 52.14 -72.54 9.24
CA SER A 370 52.88 -72.30 8.03
C SER A 370 52.10 -71.25 7.21
N ASN A 371 52.87 -70.57 6.38
CA ASN A 371 52.54 -69.44 5.52
C ASN A 371 51.56 -69.70 4.37
N GLY A 372 51.07 -68.57 3.84
CA GLY A 372 51.01 -68.32 2.40
C GLY A 372 49.59 -68.21 1.84
N ALA A 373 49.26 -67.31 0.92
CA ALA A 373 50.05 -66.31 0.22
C ALA A 373 49.08 -65.42 -0.60
N THR A 374 49.51 -64.19 -0.87
CA THR A 374 49.33 -63.40 -2.13
C THR A 374 47.91 -63.04 -2.60
N GLY A 375 47.61 -61.81 -3.06
CA GLY A 375 48.48 -60.66 -3.30
C GLY A 375 47.76 -59.44 -3.91
N SER A 376 48.57 -58.38 -4.11
CA SER A 376 48.52 -57.26 -5.09
C SER A 376 47.27 -56.36 -5.11
N MET A 377 47.36 -55.06 -4.75
CA MET A 377 47.74 -53.89 -5.60
C MET A 377 46.97 -53.85 -6.94
N SER A 378 46.38 -52.76 -7.43
CA SER A 378 46.55 -51.32 -7.22
C SER A 378 45.41 -50.53 -7.91
N SER A 379 45.41 -49.24 -7.63
CA SER A 379 44.69 -48.07 -8.12
C SER A 379 44.35 -47.93 -9.63
N GLU A 380 43.23 -47.23 -9.83
CA GLU A 380 42.96 -46.10 -10.74
C GLU A 380 42.81 -46.23 -12.26
N PHE A 381 41.79 -45.47 -12.70
CA PHE A 381 41.68 -44.60 -13.88
C PHE A 381 41.07 -45.11 -15.19
N SER A 382 40.35 -44.14 -15.76
CA SER A 382 39.37 -44.09 -16.83
C SER A 382 39.85 -44.46 -18.23
N ASP A 383 38.89 -44.84 -19.09
CA ASP A 383 38.62 -44.34 -20.46
C ASP A 383 37.91 -45.44 -21.28
N LEU A 384 36.69 -45.25 -21.82
CA LEU A 384 36.23 -44.49 -23.01
C LEU A 384 36.07 -45.42 -24.23
N GLU A 385 34.94 -45.27 -24.94
CA GLU A 385 34.47 -45.99 -26.15
C GLU A 385 34.07 -47.47 -25.95
N LYS A 386 32.90 -47.96 -26.38
CA LYS A 386 31.94 -47.56 -27.41
C LYS A 386 30.59 -48.23 -27.14
#